data_AF-A0A8S9VSF4-F1
#
_entry.id   AF-A0A8S9VSF4-F1
#
_cell.length_a   1.000
_cell.length_b   1.000
_cell.length_c   1.000
_cell.angle_alpha   90.00
_cell.angle_beta   90.00
_cell.angle_gamma   90.00
#
_symmetry.space_group_name_H-M   'P 1'
#
loop_
_entity.id
_entity.type
_entity.pdbx_description
1 polymer ?
#
loop_
_entity_poly.entity_id
_entity_poly.type
_entity_poly.pdbx_seq_one_letter_code
_entity_poly.pdbx_strand_id
1 'polypeptide(L)'
;MIQRFGSGDPVRMFVAGLHGDEWETTSTLLEQLSLPDTGTLLIMPKVSDNEYLSTLDRDYYTTYAPHLREAIVTYKPSIYLELHCYSKESFSALVGDGRFERYGVPAYIEIEAGILMGSVSPRVRRDYFTPDNLCVSFEMPRNPSEQSLSVIRNLLDVVKECWSRQGFVAYMSQHYPEQTAVAVKNYLQFYGHLY
;
A
#
# COMPACT_ATOMS: atom_id res chain seq x y z
N MET A 1 -11.85 -11.65 -6.08
CA MET A 1 -11.28 -13.04 -6.05
C MET A 1 -9.79 -12.92 -5.81
N ILE A 2 -9.19 -13.77 -4.96
CA ILE A 2 -7.74 -13.75 -4.71
C ILE A 2 -7.05 -14.70 -5.67
N GLN A 3 -6.01 -14.21 -6.33
CA GLN A 3 -5.09 -15.02 -7.13
C GLN A 3 -3.87 -15.35 -6.27
N ARG A 4 -3.34 -16.57 -6.39
CA ARG A 4 -2.16 -17.04 -5.65
C ARG A 4 -1.10 -17.53 -6.62
N PHE A 5 0.11 -17.03 -6.43
CA PHE A 5 1.30 -17.40 -7.19
C PHE A 5 2.43 -17.80 -6.24
N GLY A 6 3.22 -18.80 -6.65
CA GLY A 6 4.32 -19.31 -5.84
C GLY A 6 3.89 -20.02 -4.55
N SER A 7 4.88 -20.31 -3.70
CA SER A 7 4.68 -20.97 -2.42
C SER A 7 5.85 -20.69 -1.47
N GLY A 8 5.59 -20.79 -0.16
CA GLY A 8 6.59 -20.53 0.87
C GLY A 8 6.68 -19.05 1.25
N ASP A 9 7.72 -18.72 2.01
CA ASP A 9 7.98 -17.39 2.51
C ASP A 9 8.84 -16.55 1.55
N PRO A 10 8.71 -15.21 1.61
CA PRO A 10 7.68 -14.50 2.38
C PRO A 10 6.32 -14.57 1.68
N VAL A 11 5.26 -14.42 2.47
CA VAL A 11 3.90 -14.25 1.94
C VAL A 11 3.64 -12.76 1.72
N ARG A 12 3.41 -12.40 0.46
CA ARG A 12 3.11 -11.04 0.02
C ARG A 12 1.65 -10.95 -0.39
N MET A 13 0.95 -9.89 -0.01
CA MET A 13 -0.44 -9.66 -0.42
C MET A 13 -0.59 -8.25 -0.97
N PHE A 14 -0.93 -8.17 -2.26
CA PHE A 14 -1.14 -6.92 -2.99
C PHE A 14 -2.63 -6.73 -3.22
N VAL A 15 -3.12 -5.54 -2.88
CA VAL A 15 -4.55 -5.24 -2.85
C VAL A 15 -4.80 -3.94 -3.61
N ALA A 16 -5.85 -3.94 -4.42
CA ALA A 16 -6.30 -2.80 -5.20
C ALA A 16 -7.82 -2.71 -5.19
N GLY A 17 -8.38 -1.61 -5.71
CA GLY A 17 -9.82 -1.41 -5.76
C GLY A 17 -10.45 -1.39 -4.38
N LEU A 18 -9.83 -0.69 -3.44
CA LEU A 18 -10.33 -0.53 -2.07
C LEU A 18 -11.56 0.38 -2.05
N HIS A 19 -11.59 1.39 -2.91
CA HIS A 19 -12.67 2.36 -2.91
C HIS A 19 -13.34 2.51 -4.28
N GLY A 20 -14.68 2.51 -4.30
CA GLY A 20 -15.46 2.94 -5.46
C GLY A 20 -15.01 2.31 -6.76
N ASP A 21 -14.61 3.17 -7.68
CA ASP A 21 -14.15 2.87 -9.03
C ASP A 21 -12.62 2.92 -9.19
N GLU A 22 -11.84 3.00 -8.09
CA GLU A 22 -10.36 2.97 -8.16
C GLU A 22 -9.82 1.74 -8.90
N TRP A 23 -10.57 0.63 -8.82
CA TRP A 23 -10.24 -0.63 -9.47
C TRP A 23 -10.09 -0.48 -10.99
N GLU A 24 -10.75 0.48 -11.63
CA GLU A 24 -10.64 0.74 -13.07
C GLU A 24 -9.21 1.15 -13.47
N THR A 25 -8.48 1.82 -12.57
CA THR A 25 -7.09 2.23 -12.79
C THR A 25 -6.09 1.24 -12.20
N THR A 26 -6.38 0.68 -11.03
CA THR A 26 -5.40 -0.08 -10.23
C THR A 26 -5.36 -1.58 -10.54
N SER A 27 -6.48 -2.20 -10.94
CA SER A 27 -6.59 -3.67 -11.04
C SER A 27 -5.60 -4.25 -12.04
N THR A 28 -5.58 -3.67 -13.25
CA THR A 28 -4.76 -4.16 -14.36
C THR A 28 -3.27 -4.09 -14.06
N LEU A 29 -2.82 -3.12 -13.25
CA LEU A 29 -1.43 -3.05 -12.81
C LEU A 29 -1.02 -4.26 -11.97
N LEU A 30 -1.89 -4.70 -11.06
CA LEU A 30 -1.60 -5.88 -10.23
C LEU A 30 -1.73 -7.17 -11.04
N GLU A 31 -2.73 -7.27 -11.92
CA GLU A 31 -2.95 -8.47 -12.74
C GLU A 31 -1.85 -8.71 -13.78
N GLN A 32 -1.14 -7.65 -14.19
CA GLN A 32 -0.02 -7.74 -15.12
C GLN A 32 1.33 -8.01 -14.44
N LEU A 33 1.37 -8.15 -13.12
CA LEU A 33 2.61 -8.48 -12.43
C LEU A 33 3.13 -9.85 -12.87
N SER A 34 4.44 -9.91 -13.08
CA SER A 34 5.13 -11.17 -13.27
C SER A 34 5.07 -12.01 -11.99
N LEU A 35 5.31 -13.31 -12.11
CA LEU A 35 5.39 -14.19 -10.95
C LEU A 35 6.53 -13.74 -10.02
N PRO A 36 6.42 -13.93 -8.69
CA PRO A 36 7.54 -13.68 -7.80
C PRO A 36 8.63 -14.73 -8.03
N ASP A 37 9.90 -14.35 -7.94
CA ASP A 37 11.00 -15.32 -8.03
C ASP A 37 11.03 -16.25 -6.81
N THR A 38 10.56 -15.76 -5.67
CA THR A 38 10.56 -16.47 -4.39
C THR A 38 9.29 -16.24 -3.57
N GLY A 39 8.93 -17.22 -2.75
CA GLY A 39 7.82 -17.12 -1.81
C GLY A 39 6.43 -17.13 -2.45
N THR A 40 5.47 -16.53 -1.76
CA THR A 40 4.07 -16.49 -2.18
C THR A 40 3.65 -15.06 -2.50
N LEU A 41 2.96 -14.85 -3.63
CA LEU A 41 2.27 -13.60 -3.96
C LEU A 41 0.76 -13.86 -4.06
N LEU A 42 0.01 -13.12 -3.25
CA LEU A 42 -1.45 -13.08 -3.25
C LEU A 42 -1.89 -11.75 -3.86
N ILE A 43 -2.77 -11.79 -4.86
CA ILE A 43 -3.27 -10.59 -5.53
C ILE A 43 -4.79 -10.52 -5.36
N MET A 44 -5.27 -9.41 -4.81
CA MET A 44 -6.67 -9.04 -4.77
C MET A 44 -6.85 -7.75 -5.57
N PRO A 45 -7.11 -7.84 -6.89
CA PRO A 45 -7.10 -6.66 -7.77
C PRO A 45 -8.28 -5.72 -7.52
N LYS A 46 -9.36 -6.24 -6.91
CA LYS A 46 -10.56 -5.51 -6.57
C LYS A 46 -11.13 -6.05 -5.25
N VAL A 47 -11.16 -5.20 -4.22
CA VAL A 47 -11.81 -5.46 -2.93
C VAL A 47 -13.30 -5.20 -3.05
N SER A 48 -13.68 -4.05 -3.61
CA SER A 48 -15.08 -3.66 -3.73
C SER A 48 -15.32 -2.73 -4.93
N ASP A 49 -16.55 -2.72 -5.42
CA ASP A 49 -17.14 -1.70 -6.31
C ASP A 49 -18.30 -0.94 -5.64
N ASN A 50 -18.45 -1.06 -4.32
CA ASN A 50 -19.41 -0.28 -3.57
C ASN A 50 -18.97 1.20 -3.49
N GLU A 51 -19.86 2.05 -2.98
CA GLU A 51 -19.54 3.46 -2.76
C GLU A 51 -18.26 3.65 -1.93
N TYR A 52 -17.57 4.76 -2.19
CA TYR A 52 -16.34 5.11 -1.49
C TYR A 52 -16.56 5.13 0.03
N LEU A 53 -15.82 4.28 0.75
CA LEU A 53 -15.70 4.31 2.20
C LEU A 53 -14.23 4.36 2.59
N SER A 54 -13.84 5.32 3.44
CA SER A 54 -12.44 5.48 3.86
C SER A 54 -11.93 4.24 4.60
N THR A 55 -10.69 3.82 4.33
CA THR A 55 -10.00 2.77 5.12
C THR A 55 -9.74 3.20 6.58
N LEU A 56 -9.91 4.49 6.89
CA LEU A 56 -9.86 5.03 8.26
C LEU A 56 -11.20 4.86 9.01
N ASP A 57 -12.27 4.43 8.34
CA ASP A 57 -13.54 4.11 8.98
C ASP A 57 -13.39 2.85 9.85
N ARG A 58 -14.05 2.83 11.02
CA ARG A 58 -13.99 1.71 11.97
C ARG A 58 -14.54 0.43 11.37
N ASP A 59 -15.55 0.57 10.50
CA ASP A 59 -16.31 -0.55 9.98
C ASP A 59 -15.80 -1.03 8.62
N TYR A 60 -14.73 -0.42 8.09
CA TYR A 60 -14.21 -0.74 6.77
C TYR A 60 -13.83 -2.23 6.66
N TYR A 61 -12.95 -2.73 7.52
CA TYR A 61 -12.48 -4.13 7.43
C TYR A 61 -13.45 -5.15 8.02
N THR A 62 -14.47 -4.71 8.77
CA THR A 62 -15.45 -5.62 9.40
C THR A 62 -16.72 -5.77 8.58
N THR A 63 -17.19 -4.68 7.97
CA THR A 63 -18.49 -4.60 7.31
C THR A 63 -18.32 -4.45 5.80
N TYR A 64 -17.43 -3.57 5.35
CA TYR A 64 -17.27 -3.24 3.93
C TYR A 64 -16.37 -4.23 3.18
N ALA A 65 -15.23 -4.58 3.78
CA ALA A 65 -14.22 -5.48 3.22
C ALA A 65 -13.94 -6.70 4.12
N PRO A 66 -14.96 -7.46 4.57
CA PRO A 66 -14.77 -8.59 5.48
C PRO A 66 -13.91 -9.71 4.86
N HIS A 67 -13.97 -9.87 3.53
CA HIS A 67 -13.17 -10.84 2.78
C HIS A 67 -11.68 -10.46 2.70
N LEU A 68 -11.35 -9.16 2.65
CA LEU A 68 -9.97 -8.67 2.74
C LEU A 68 -9.41 -8.98 4.14
N ARG A 69 -10.17 -8.68 5.18
CA ARG A 69 -9.81 -9.04 6.56
C ARG A 69 -9.59 -10.55 6.71
N GLU A 70 -10.52 -11.37 6.23
CA GLU A 70 -10.42 -12.82 6.30
C GLU A 70 -9.16 -13.34 5.61
N ALA A 71 -8.83 -12.79 4.44
CA ALA A 71 -7.60 -13.12 3.74
C ALA A 71 -6.34 -12.73 4.52
N ILE A 72 -6.29 -11.53 5.09
CA ILE A 72 -5.16 -11.09 5.93
C ILE A 72 -4.97 -12.04 7.12
N VAL A 73 -6.07 -12.40 7.82
CA VAL A 73 -6.03 -13.31 8.98
C VAL A 73 -5.63 -14.73 8.59
N THR A 74 -6.10 -15.21 7.43
CA THR A 74 -5.85 -16.56 6.94
C THR A 74 -4.41 -16.73 6.46
N TYR A 75 -3.93 -15.80 5.63
CA TYR A 75 -2.64 -15.92 4.97
C TYR A 75 -1.49 -15.29 5.74
N LYS A 76 -1.78 -14.38 6.69
CA LYS A 76 -0.79 -13.69 7.55
C LYS A 76 0.41 -13.15 6.76
N PRO A 77 0.18 -12.29 5.75
CA PRO A 77 1.25 -11.80 4.91
C PRO A 77 2.29 -11.03 5.73
N SER A 78 3.58 -11.29 5.49
CA SER A 78 4.66 -10.51 6.08
C SER A 78 4.90 -9.20 5.33
N ILE A 79 4.40 -9.10 4.11
CA ILE A 79 4.42 -7.93 3.24
C ILE A 79 3.01 -7.68 2.70
N TYR A 80 2.46 -6.51 2.99
CA TYR A 80 1.13 -6.09 2.60
C TYR A 80 1.20 -4.74 1.87
N LEU A 81 0.61 -4.69 0.69
CA LEU A 81 0.59 -3.51 -0.17
C LEU A 81 -0.84 -3.16 -0.55
N GLU A 82 -1.22 -1.91 -0.32
CA GLU A 82 -2.46 -1.32 -0.84
C GLU A 82 -2.11 -0.34 -1.98
N LEU A 83 -2.66 -0.59 -3.16
CA LEU A 83 -2.55 0.27 -4.32
C LEU A 83 -3.85 1.03 -4.52
N HIS A 84 -3.74 2.35 -4.49
CA HIS A 84 -4.84 3.29 -4.62
C HIS A 84 -4.61 4.25 -5.79
N CYS A 85 -5.64 5.04 -6.10
CA CYS A 85 -5.49 6.17 -7.00
C CYS A 85 -6.24 7.39 -6.50
N TYR A 86 -5.73 8.57 -6.84
CA TYR A 86 -6.25 9.84 -6.38
C TYR A 86 -6.64 10.76 -7.53
N SER A 87 -7.58 11.68 -7.28
CA SER A 87 -7.95 12.73 -8.21
C SER A 87 -7.05 13.95 -8.00
N LYS A 88 -6.90 14.80 -9.01
CA LYS A 88 -6.04 16.00 -8.91
C LYS A 88 -6.44 16.90 -7.72
N GLU A 89 -7.72 16.94 -7.41
CA GLU A 89 -8.30 17.71 -6.31
C GLU A 89 -7.90 17.17 -4.94
N SER A 90 -7.75 15.84 -4.79
CA SER A 90 -7.38 15.22 -3.52
C SER A 90 -5.87 15.21 -3.24
N PHE A 91 -5.02 15.47 -4.23
CA PHE A 91 -3.55 15.47 -4.08
C PHE A 91 -3.07 16.29 -2.87
N SER A 92 -3.51 17.55 -2.78
CA SER A 92 -3.09 18.45 -1.70
C SER A 92 -3.52 17.97 -0.31
N ALA A 93 -4.62 17.22 -0.20
CA ALA A 93 -5.07 16.63 1.04
C ALA A 93 -4.26 15.37 1.44
N LEU A 94 -3.63 14.70 0.46
CA LEU A 94 -2.79 13.52 0.68
C LEU A 94 -1.38 13.89 1.12
N VAL A 95 -0.78 14.91 0.51
CA VAL A 95 0.62 15.32 0.78
C VAL A 95 0.76 16.51 1.73
N GLY A 96 -0.33 17.19 2.07
CA GLY A 96 -0.27 18.45 2.81
C GLY A 96 0.10 18.28 4.29
N ASP A 97 0.90 19.21 4.80
CA ASP A 97 1.39 19.23 6.19
C ASP A 97 0.27 19.18 7.25
N GLY A 98 -0.93 19.68 6.93
CA GLY A 98 -2.09 19.68 7.83
C GLY A 98 -2.86 18.35 7.90
N ARG A 99 -2.39 17.28 7.22
CA ARG A 99 -3.11 16.00 7.17
C ARG A 99 -3.17 15.33 8.53
N PHE A 100 -2.11 15.45 9.32
CA PHE A 100 -2.06 14.87 10.66
C PHE A 100 -3.10 15.50 11.58
N GLU A 101 -3.22 16.82 11.58
CA GLU A 101 -4.19 17.55 12.40
C GLU A 101 -5.63 17.28 11.94
N ARG A 102 -5.86 17.14 10.64
CA ARG A 102 -7.20 16.95 10.07
C ARG A 102 -7.72 15.53 10.18
N TYR A 103 -6.85 14.54 9.93
CA TYR A 103 -7.26 13.13 9.77
C TYR A 103 -6.60 12.20 10.79
N GLY A 104 -5.71 12.71 11.64
CA GLY A 104 -5.01 11.93 12.65
C GLY A 104 -4.00 10.93 12.06
N VAL A 105 -3.56 11.13 10.81
CA VAL A 105 -2.58 10.26 10.13
C VAL A 105 -1.54 11.08 9.35
N PRO A 106 -0.27 10.61 9.25
CA PRO A 106 0.78 11.34 8.55
C PRO A 106 0.48 11.58 7.08
N ALA A 107 1.02 12.65 6.49
CA ALA A 107 0.98 12.88 5.04
C ALA A 107 1.67 11.76 4.26
N TYR A 108 1.16 11.51 3.05
CA TYR A 108 1.88 10.74 2.05
C TYR A 108 3.09 11.53 1.54
N ILE A 109 4.10 10.81 1.07
CA ILE A 109 5.35 11.39 0.55
C ILE A 109 5.41 11.12 -0.94
N GLU A 110 5.59 12.16 -1.74
CA GLU A 110 5.82 12.00 -3.17
C GLU A 110 7.20 11.39 -3.43
N ILE A 111 7.22 10.26 -4.13
CA ILE A 111 8.43 9.55 -4.56
C ILE A 111 8.95 10.16 -5.85
N GLU A 112 8.16 10.03 -6.92
CA GLU A 112 8.47 10.54 -8.26
C GLU A 112 7.19 10.54 -9.11
N ALA A 113 7.06 11.50 -10.04
CA ALA A 113 6.02 11.53 -11.06
C ALA A 113 4.58 11.40 -10.51
N GLY A 114 4.28 12.05 -9.38
CA GLY A 114 2.99 11.96 -8.70
C GLY A 114 2.72 10.64 -7.99
N ILE A 115 3.66 9.70 -7.95
CA ILE A 115 3.51 8.49 -7.13
C ILE A 115 3.78 8.85 -5.68
N LEU A 116 2.82 8.60 -4.80
CA LEU A 116 2.94 8.84 -3.38
C LEU A 116 3.09 7.53 -2.61
N MET A 117 3.86 7.58 -1.52
CA MET A 117 4.08 6.47 -0.60
C MET A 117 3.63 6.85 0.81
N GLY A 118 2.96 5.93 1.47
CA GLY A 118 2.55 6.04 2.86
C GLY A 118 2.48 4.68 3.55
N SER A 119 2.04 4.68 4.80
CA SER A 119 1.61 3.45 5.46
C SER A 119 0.14 3.21 5.13
N VAL A 120 -0.26 1.94 5.11
CA VAL A 120 -1.69 1.56 5.06
C VAL A 120 -2.45 2.12 6.26
N SER A 121 -3.78 2.00 6.24
CA SER A 121 -4.62 2.44 7.37
C SER A 121 -4.09 1.95 8.72
N PRO A 122 -3.97 2.83 9.73
CA PRO A 122 -3.54 2.42 11.08
C PRO A 122 -4.43 1.34 11.69
N ARG A 123 -5.69 1.21 11.23
CA ARG A 123 -6.59 0.15 11.68
C ARG A 123 -6.06 -1.22 11.31
N VAL A 124 -5.92 -1.47 10.01
CA VAL A 124 -5.42 -2.77 9.53
C VAL A 124 -4.01 -3.02 10.03
N ARG A 125 -3.16 -1.98 10.06
CA ARG A 125 -1.77 -2.08 10.52
C ARG A 125 -1.65 -2.51 11.97
N ARG A 126 -2.47 -1.96 12.87
CA ARG A 126 -2.39 -2.24 14.32
C ARG A 126 -3.12 -3.53 14.68
N ASP A 127 -4.22 -3.83 13.98
CA ASP A 127 -5.08 -4.94 14.34
C ASP A 127 -4.57 -6.30 13.82
N TYR A 128 -3.84 -6.31 12.69
CA TYR A 128 -3.48 -7.57 12.00
C TYR A 128 -1.98 -7.76 11.73
N PHE A 129 -1.15 -6.73 11.90
CA PHE A 129 0.26 -6.81 11.54
C PHE A 129 1.18 -6.52 12.71
N THR A 130 2.26 -7.29 12.77
CA THR A 130 3.37 -7.05 13.71
C THR A 130 4.26 -5.92 13.20
N PRO A 131 5.03 -5.29 14.09
CA PRO A 131 6.09 -4.37 13.73
C PRO A 131 7.02 -4.74 12.56
N ASP A 132 7.37 -6.02 12.46
CA ASP A 132 8.33 -6.51 11.48
C ASP A 132 7.73 -6.64 10.08
N ASN A 133 6.39 -6.62 9.98
CA ASN A 133 5.72 -6.69 8.70
C ASN A 133 5.84 -5.36 7.93
N LEU A 134 6.04 -5.46 6.62
CA LEU A 134 5.97 -4.33 5.72
C LEU A 134 4.50 -4.08 5.38
N CYS A 135 3.98 -2.90 5.69
CA CYS A 135 2.65 -2.48 5.28
C CYS A 135 2.73 -1.11 4.62
N VAL A 136 2.72 -1.10 3.28
CA VAL A 136 2.91 0.10 2.46
C VAL A 136 1.66 0.39 1.65
N SER A 137 1.36 1.67 1.48
CA SER A 137 0.32 2.16 0.60
C SER A 137 0.99 2.99 -0.50
N PHE A 138 0.65 2.71 -1.75
CA PHE A 138 0.98 3.57 -2.88
C PHE A 138 -0.27 4.21 -3.46
N GLU A 139 -0.13 5.47 -3.81
CA GLU A 139 -1.17 6.30 -4.40
C GLU A 139 -0.65 6.83 -5.73
N MET A 140 -1.41 6.67 -6.80
CA MET A 140 -1.07 7.21 -8.13
C MET A 140 -2.18 8.11 -8.68
N PRO A 141 -1.90 9.02 -9.62
CA PRO A 141 -2.95 9.77 -10.29
C PRO A 141 -3.92 8.81 -10.98
N ARG A 142 -5.22 9.07 -10.89
CA ARG A 142 -6.27 8.29 -11.57
C ARG A 142 -6.09 8.23 -13.10
N ASN A 143 -5.52 9.29 -13.68
CA ASN A 143 -5.09 9.32 -15.08
C ASN A 143 -3.56 9.41 -15.09
N PRO A 144 -2.84 8.30 -14.85
CA PRO A 144 -1.40 8.34 -14.68
C PRO A 144 -0.71 8.60 -16.02
N SER A 145 0.40 9.35 -15.98
CA SER A 145 1.28 9.46 -17.14
C SER A 145 2.07 8.17 -17.37
N GLU A 146 2.66 7.98 -18.54
CA GLU A 146 3.58 6.85 -18.78
C GLU A 146 4.76 6.84 -17.80
N GLN A 147 5.24 8.01 -17.38
CA GLN A 147 6.28 8.09 -16.35
C GLN A 147 5.75 7.60 -14.99
N SER A 148 4.56 8.03 -14.58
CA SER A 148 3.91 7.55 -13.35
C SER A 148 3.70 6.03 -13.39
N LEU A 149 3.24 5.50 -14.52
CA LEU A 149 3.07 4.06 -14.73
C LEU A 149 4.40 3.29 -14.65
N SER A 150 5.47 3.84 -15.20
CA SER A 150 6.82 3.25 -15.09
C SER A 150 7.30 3.19 -13.64
N VAL A 151 7.16 4.30 -12.91
CA VAL A 151 7.56 4.40 -11.50
C VAL A 151 6.78 3.41 -10.63
N ILE A 152 5.45 3.36 -10.75
CA ILE A 152 4.64 2.46 -9.92
C ILE A 152 4.91 0.99 -10.24
N ARG A 153 5.09 0.62 -11.52
CA ARG A 153 5.45 -0.75 -11.91
C ARG A 153 6.78 -1.18 -11.29
N ASN A 154 7.79 -0.32 -11.36
CA ASN A 154 9.09 -0.58 -10.72
C ASN A 154 8.95 -0.76 -9.20
N LEU A 155 8.17 0.10 -8.52
CA LEU A 155 7.93 -0.04 -7.08
C LEU A 155 7.17 -1.32 -6.73
N LEU A 156 6.17 -1.71 -7.53
CA LEU A 156 5.45 -2.98 -7.35
C LEU A 156 6.39 -4.17 -7.50
N ASP A 157 7.28 -4.17 -8.50
CA ASP A 157 8.29 -5.22 -8.69
C ASP A 157 9.28 -5.29 -7.52
N VAL A 158 9.71 -4.13 -7.00
CA VAL A 158 10.57 -4.07 -5.81
C VAL A 158 9.89 -4.70 -4.60
N VAL A 159 8.62 -4.37 -4.33
CA VAL A 159 7.90 -4.97 -3.20
C VAL A 159 7.62 -6.46 -3.45
N LYS A 160 7.38 -6.85 -4.71
CA LYS A 160 7.14 -8.24 -5.10
C LYS A 160 8.35 -9.12 -4.83
N GLU A 161 9.56 -8.59 -5.02
CA GLU A 161 10.80 -9.33 -4.78
C GLU A 161 11.38 -9.11 -3.38
N CYS A 162 10.90 -8.14 -2.61
CA CYS A 162 11.45 -7.88 -1.29
C CYS A 162 11.24 -9.07 -0.33
N TRP A 163 12.25 -9.40 0.45
CA TRP A 163 12.17 -10.50 1.43
C TRP A 163 11.60 -10.05 2.78
N SER A 164 11.76 -8.76 3.11
CA SER A 164 11.44 -8.20 4.41
C SER A 164 11.23 -6.69 4.35
N ARG A 165 10.66 -6.13 5.43
CA ARG A 165 10.57 -4.68 5.65
C ARG A 165 11.93 -4.01 5.59
N GLN A 166 12.95 -4.60 6.23
CA GLN A 166 14.31 -4.05 6.21
C GLN A 166 14.89 -4.02 4.80
N GLY A 167 14.65 -5.06 4.00
CA GLY A 167 15.05 -5.10 2.59
C GLY A 167 14.41 -3.98 1.77
N PHE A 168 13.10 -3.76 1.94
CA PHE A 168 12.41 -2.67 1.28
C PHE A 168 12.93 -1.29 1.72
N VAL A 169 13.10 -1.06 3.03
CA VAL A 169 13.63 0.21 3.55
C VAL A 169 15.05 0.46 3.07
N ALA A 170 15.90 -0.58 2.96
CA ALA A 170 17.24 -0.45 2.42
C ALA A 170 17.22 -0.03 0.93
N TYR A 171 16.36 -0.65 0.12
CA TYR A 171 16.15 -0.23 -1.27
C TYR A 171 15.71 1.24 -1.34
N MET A 172 14.67 1.61 -0.59
CA MET A 172 14.15 2.98 -0.61
C MET A 172 15.20 3.99 -0.12
N SER A 173 16.02 3.64 0.87
CA SER A 173 17.10 4.52 1.35
C SER A 173 18.19 4.74 0.31
N GLN A 174 18.46 3.74 -0.53
CA GLN A 174 19.45 3.84 -1.61
C GLN A 174 18.95 4.67 -2.80
N HIS A 175 17.67 4.53 -3.15
CA HIS A 175 17.10 5.13 -4.36
C HIS A 175 16.35 6.43 -4.12
N TYR A 176 15.77 6.61 -2.93
CA TYR A 176 14.96 7.76 -2.51
C TYR A 176 15.29 8.18 -1.06
N PRO A 177 16.55 8.60 -0.79
CA PRO A 177 17.05 8.80 0.58
C PRO A 177 16.27 9.86 1.35
N GLU A 178 15.92 10.98 0.72
CA GLU A 178 15.21 12.10 1.37
C GLU A 178 13.78 11.68 1.75
N GLN A 179 13.06 11.06 0.81
CA GLN A 179 11.71 10.54 1.00
C GLN A 179 11.69 9.47 2.10
N THR A 180 12.70 8.59 2.11
CA THR A 180 12.80 7.53 3.12
C THR A 180 13.06 8.10 4.51
N ALA A 181 13.93 9.10 4.63
CA ALA A 181 14.18 9.77 5.91
C ALA A 181 12.90 10.42 6.47
N VAL A 182 12.10 11.08 5.62
CA VAL A 182 10.81 11.65 6.01
C VAL A 182 9.82 10.55 6.38
N ALA A 183 9.73 9.46 5.61
CA ALA A 183 8.82 8.34 5.88
C ALA A 183 9.11 7.69 7.23
N VAL A 184 10.38 7.43 7.52
CA VAL A 184 10.84 6.86 8.80
C VAL A 184 10.53 7.80 9.96
N LYS A 185 10.80 9.10 9.81
CA LYS A 185 10.47 10.10 10.82
C LYS A 185 8.97 10.14 11.12
N ASN A 186 8.13 10.18 10.08
CA ASN A 186 6.68 10.22 10.21
C ASN A 186 6.14 8.94 10.87
N TYR A 187 6.67 7.78 10.47
CA TYR A 187 6.33 6.49 11.07
C TYR A 187 6.66 6.47 12.57
N LEU A 188 7.87 6.92 12.94
CA LEU A 188 8.32 7.03 14.32
C LEU A 188 7.43 7.93 15.16
N GLN A 189 7.12 9.13 14.66
CA GLN A 189 6.30 10.09 15.38
C GLN A 189 4.87 9.56 15.61
N PHE A 190 4.36 8.78 14.65
CA PHE A 190 2.98 8.31 14.70
C PHE A 190 2.79 7.01 15.49
N TYR A 191 3.70 6.06 15.37
CA TYR A 191 3.61 4.76 16.06
C TYR A 191 4.42 4.74 17.37
N GLY A 192 5.40 5.64 17.55
CA GLY A 192 6.17 5.80 18.78
C GLY A 192 7.41 4.91 18.91
N HIS A 193 7.81 4.20 17.85
CA HIS A 193 8.97 3.30 17.85
C HIS A 193 9.38 2.88 16.43
N LEU A 194 10.69 2.69 16.23
CA LEU A 194 11.26 1.89 15.14
C LEU A 194 11.53 0.55 15.80
N TYR A 195 10.89 -0.51 15.32
CA TYR A 195 11.37 -1.85 15.63
C TYR A 195 12.47 -2.22 14.65
#